data_AF-A0A1G8SBU7-F1
#
_entry.id   AF-A0A1G8SBU7-F1
#
_cell.length_a   1.000
_cell.length_b   1.000
_cell.length_c   1.000
_cell.angle_alpha   90.00
_cell.angle_beta   90.00
_cell.angle_gamma   90.00
#
_symmetry.space_group_name_H-M   'P 1'
#
loop_
_entity.id
_entity.type
_entity.pdbx_description
1 polymer ?
#
loop_
_entity_poly.entity_id
_entity_poly.type
_entity_poly.pdbx_seq_one_letter_code
_entity_poly.pdbx_strand_id
1 'polypeptide(L)'
;MRILDGAFEQNLGGRELSVEMKHQLIGEMKGTFLKLLDQKAFMESPLFEGAKRRIIDISSAEPPDMIRAEFQTVMEELCGYIANKKKAAHTQIVKQMYQYTEEMYADSELTLYRVAEHVERPEKYISQLFKEVTGVNYSDHLVKVRMDRAAVLLRDSRYTVDEIAALVGYNSSHSFRRAFKRLTGISPSTYRQSGTE
;
A
#
# COMPACT_ATOMS: atom_id res chain seq x y z
N MET A 1 -19.70 -5.20 -7.52
CA MET A 1 -21.07 -4.63 -7.52
C MET A 1 -21.72 -4.70 -8.90
N ARG A 2 -21.30 -3.91 -9.90
CA ARG A 2 -22.00 -3.84 -11.22
C ARG A 2 -22.42 -5.16 -11.89
N ILE A 3 -21.58 -6.20 -11.83
CA ILE A 3 -21.90 -7.52 -12.42
C ILE A 3 -23.04 -8.21 -11.64
N LEU A 4 -22.98 -8.16 -10.31
CA LEU A 4 -24.01 -8.76 -9.45
C LEU A 4 -25.32 -7.98 -9.60
N ASP A 5 -25.25 -6.65 -9.59
CA ASP A 5 -26.42 -5.78 -9.79
C ASP A 5 -27.09 -6.05 -11.14
N GLY A 6 -26.30 -6.11 -12.22
CA GLY A 6 -26.82 -6.45 -13.55
C GLY A 6 -27.44 -7.84 -13.62
N ALA A 7 -26.87 -8.84 -12.92
CA ALA A 7 -27.44 -10.19 -12.86
C ALA A 7 -28.80 -10.19 -12.16
N PHE A 8 -28.96 -9.46 -11.06
CA PHE A 8 -30.24 -9.33 -10.37
C PHE A 8 -31.27 -8.51 -11.17
N GLU A 9 -30.88 -7.39 -11.75
CA GLU A 9 -31.79 -6.55 -12.55
C GLU A 9 -32.33 -7.30 -13.78
N GLN A 10 -31.46 -8.00 -14.51
CA GLN A 10 -31.84 -8.74 -15.73
C GLN A 10 -32.74 -9.94 -15.46
N ASN A 11 -32.60 -10.57 -14.29
CA ASN A 11 -33.27 -11.84 -13.98
C ASN A 11 -34.42 -11.71 -12.98
N LEU A 12 -34.47 -10.65 -12.17
CA LEU A 12 -35.45 -10.51 -11.09
C LEU A 12 -36.16 -9.14 -11.08
N GLY A 13 -35.69 -8.15 -11.87
CA GLY A 13 -36.31 -6.82 -11.96
C GLY A 13 -37.26 -6.59 -13.13
N GLY A 14 -37.15 -7.37 -14.23
CA GLY A 14 -37.91 -7.13 -15.47
C GLY A 14 -38.63 -8.34 -16.10
N ARG A 15 -38.35 -9.56 -15.61
CA ARG A 15 -39.05 -10.80 -16.00
C ARG A 15 -39.32 -11.61 -14.73
N GLU A 16 -40.56 -11.99 -14.49
CA GLU A 16 -40.86 -12.97 -13.44
C GLU A 16 -40.32 -14.34 -13.89
N LEU A 17 -39.17 -14.73 -13.36
CA LEU A 17 -38.69 -16.10 -13.50
C LEU A 17 -39.68 -17.07 -12.86
N SER A 18 -39.81 -18.26 -13.46
CA SER A 18 -40.50 -19.36 -12.78
C SER A 18 -39.79 -19.69 -11.46
N VAL A 19 -40.52 -20.28 -10.52
CA VAL A 19 -39.98 -20.66 -9.21
C VAL A 19 -38.76 -21.60 -9.37
N GLU A 20 -38.83 -22.50 -10.34
CA GLU A 20 -37.75 -23.43 -10.69
C GLU A 20 -36.52 -22.69 -11.22
N MET A 21 -36.70 -21.74 -12.15
CA MET A 21 -35.59 -20.96 -12.70
C MET A 21 -34.94 -20.06 -11.65
N LYS A 22 -35.74 -19.46 -10.76
CA LYS A 22 -35.24 -18.69 -9.62
C LYS A 22 -34.38 -19.58 -8.71
N HIS A 23 -34.84 -20.79 -8.41
CA HIS A 23 -34.09 -21.75 -7.59
C HIS A 23 -32.74 -22.12 -8.23
N GLN A 24 -32.73 -22.42 -9.54
CA GLN A 24 -31.49 -22.74 -10.27
C GLN A 24 -30.51 -21.58 -10.26
N LEU A 25 -30.96 -20.37 -10.59
CA LEU A 25 -30.11 -19.17 -10.59
C LEU A 25 -29.45 -18.94 -9.23
N ILE A 26 -30.23 -19.05 -8.15
CA ILE A 26 -29.69 -18.89 -6.78
C ILE A 26 -28.68 -19.98 -6.47
N GLY A 27 -28.93 -21.23 -6.88
CA GLY A 27 -27.99 -22.34 -6.76
C GLY A 27 -26.65 -22.07 -7.46
N GLU A 28 -26.69 -21.59 -8.71
CA GLU A 28 -25.49 -21.23 -9.48
C GLU A 28 -24.71 -20.08 -8.84
N MET A 29 -25.41 -19.07 -8.33
CA MET A 29 -24.79 -17.96 -7.61
C MET A 29 -24.13 -18.44 -6.31
N LYS A 30 -24.82 -19.26 -5.51
CA LYS A 30 -24.25 -19.88 -4.30
C LYS A 30 -22.99 -20.67 -4.65
N GLY A 31 -23.05 -21.52 -5.67
CA GLY A 31 -21.91 -22.31 -6.13
C GLY A 31 -20.72 -21.44 -6.56
N THR A 32 -20.98 -20.31 -7.21
CA THR A 32 -19.94 -19.36 -7.62
C THR A 32 -19.25 -18.70 -6.42
N PHE A 33 -20.02 -18.28 -5.41
CA PHE A 33 -19.47 -17.71 -4.18
C PHE A 33 -18.70 -18.73 -3.35
N LEU A 34 -19.18 -19.96 -3.26
CA LEU A 34 -18.47 -21.03 -2.56
C LEU A 34 -17.11 -21.32 -3.22
N LYS A 35 -17.06 -21.39 -4.56
CA LYS A 35 -15.80 -21.51 -5.30
C LYS A 35 -14.85 -20.34 -5.06
N LEU A 36 -15.39 -19.12 -4.91
CA LEU A 36 -14.59 -17.94 -4.56
C LEU A 36 -14.01 -18.06 -3.15
N LEU A 37 -14.83 -18.47 -2.17
CA LEU A 37 -14.42 -18.65 -0.78
C LEU A 37 -13.36 -19.75 -0.63
N ASP A 38 -13.40 -20.78 -1.45
CA ASP A 38 -12.39 -21.86 -1.47
C ASP A 38 -11.04 -21.43 -2.08
N GLN A 39 -10.90 -20.17 -2.52
CA GLN A 39 -9.58 -19.64 -2.87
C GLN A 39 -8.74 -19.43 -1.61
N LYS A 40 -7.44 -19.74 -1.70
CA LYS A 40 -6.48 -19.63 -0.58
C LYS A 40 -6.53 -18.28 0.14
N ALA A 41 -6.72 -17.20 -0.61
CA ALA A 41 -6.81 -15.85 -0.05
C ALA A 41 -7.93 -15.70 0.98
N PHE A 42 -9.04 -16.41 0.82
CA PHE A 42 -10.21 -16.35 1.69
C PHE A 42 -10.27 -17.50 2.70
N MET A 43 -9.77 -18.69 2.40
CA MET A 43 -9.73 -19.80 3.38
C MET A 43 -8.96 -19.44 4.67
N GLU A 44 -7.94 -18.59 4.55
CA GLU A 44 -7.16 -18.09 5.69
C GLU A 44 -7.79 -16.84 6.34
N SER A 45 -8.94 -16.37 5.82
CA SER A 45 -9.63 -15.18 6.32
C SER A 45 -10.53 -15.52 7.51
N PRO A 46 -10.62 -14.64 8.52
CA PRO A 46 -11.63 -14.77 9.58
C PRO A 46 -13.07 -14.72 9.05
N LEU A 47 -13.28 -14.23 7.83
CA LEU A 47 -14.60 -14.17 7.20
C LEU A 47 -15.07 -15.51 6.62
N PHE A 48 -14.18 -16.48 6.41
CA PHE A 48 -14.46 -17.68 5.61
C PHE A 48 -15.70 -18.44 6.07
N GLU A 49 -15.71 -18.92 7.32
CA GLU A 49 -16.81 -19.74 7.84
C GLU A 49 -18.13 -18.97 7.91
N GLY A 50 -18.07 -17.70 8.32
CA GLY A 50 -19.25 -16.83 8.41
C GLY A 50 -19.86 -16.57 7.03
N ALA A 51 -19.04 -16.16 6.05
CA ALA A 51 -19.49 -15.91 4.69
C ALA A 51 -19.99 -17.20 4.02
N LYS A 52 -19.30 -18.33 4.22
CA LYS A 52 -19.70 -19.63 3.67
C LYS A 52 -21.06 -20.06 4.18
N ARG A 53 -21.28 -19.97 5.49
CA ARG A 53 -22.57 -20.30 6.12
C ARG A 53 -23.69 -19.43 5.58
N ARG A 54 -23.49 -18.10 5.56
CA ARG A 54 -24.45 -17.13 5.01
C ARG A 54 -24.86 -17.48 3.59
N ILE A 55 -23.90 -17.77 2.71
CA ILE A 55 -24.17 -18.18 1.33
C ILE A 55 -24.96 -19.51 1.26
N ILE A 56 -24.62 -20.50 2.08
CA ILE A 56 -25.34 -21.80 2.12
C ILE A 56 -26.78 -21.62 2.62
N ASP A 57 -27.00 -20.72 3.56
CA ASP A 57 -28.30 -20.52 4.22
C ASP A 57 -29.29 -19.70 3.35
N ILE A 58 -28.82 -19.00 2.30
CA ILE A 58 -29.70 -18.29 1.35
C ILE A 58 -30.73 -19.26 0.76
N SER A 59 -32.01 -18.90 0.92
CA SER A 59 -33.15 -19.68 0.46
C SER A 59 -33.83 -19.06 -0.75
N SER A 60 -34.16 -19.86 -1.76
CA SER A 60 -34.90 -19.37 -2.93
C SER A 60 -36.34 -18.94 -2.62
N ALA A 61 -36.86 -19.32 -1.45
CA ALA A 61 -38.17 -18.90 -0.96
C ALA A 61 -38.18 -17.45 -0.46
N GLU A 62 -37.02 -16.84 -0.20
CA GLU A 62 -36.92 -15.47 0.29
C GLU A 62 -37.30 -14.45 -0.80
N PRO A 63 -37.75 -13.24 -0.40
CA PRO A 63 -37.94 -12.13 -1.34
C PRO A 63 -36.65 -11.85 -2.13
N PRO A 64 -36.74 -11.59 -3.45
CA PRO A 64 -35.57 -11.30 -4.29
C PRO A 64 -34.64 -10.22 -3.75
N ASP A 65 -35.19 -9.18 -3.13
CA ASP A 65 -34.42 -8.08 -2.55
C ASP A 65 -33.58 -8.53 -1.34
N MET A 66 -34.09 -9.47 -0.53
CA MET A 66 -33.35 -10.03 0.60
C MET A 66 -32.21 -10.92 0.12
N ILE A 67 -32.48 -11.77 -0.87
CA ILE A 67 -31.45 -12.62 -1.50
C ILE A 67 -30.34 -11.74 -2.09
N ARG A 68 -30.73 -10.69 -2.83
CA ARG A 68 -29.81 -9.72 -3.41
C ARG A 68 -28.96 -9.05 -2.34
N ALA A 69 -29.60 -8.53 -1.29
CA ALA A 69 -28.91 -7.86 -0.19
C ALA A 69 -27.87 -8.79 0.46
N GLU A 70 -28.20 -10.06 0.67
CA GLU A 70 -27.28 -11.00 1.32
C GLU A 70 -26.04 -11.30 0.45
N PHE A 71 -26.23 -11.54 -0.86
CA PHE A 71 -25.09 -11.67 -1.77
C PHE A 71 -24.24 -10.39 -1.85
N GLN A 72 -24.87 -9.22 -1.83
CA GLN A 72 -24.16 -7.94 -1.82
C GLN A 72 -23.33 -7.76 -0.56
N THR A 73 -23.90 -8.01 0.62
CA THR A 73 -23.20 -7.89 1.89
C THR A 73 -21.99 -8.82 1.94
N VAL A 74 -22.15 -10.10 1.54
CA VAL A 74 -21.01 -11.03 1.48
C VAL A 74 -19.94 -10.52 0.49
N MET A 75 -20.32 -10.03 -0.70
CA MET A 75 -19.35 -9.48 -1.65
C MET A 75 -18.58 -8.29 -1.10
N GLU A 76 -19.25 -7.37 -0.43
CA GLU A 76 -18.65 -6.17 0.15
C GLU A 76 -17.62 -6.55 1.23
N GLU A 77 -17.96 -7.51 2.09
CA GLU A 77 -17.04 -8.05 3.10
C GLU A 77 -15.79 -8.68 2.46
N LEU A 78 -15.98 -9.53 1.45
CA LEU A 78 -14.86 -10.18 0.75
C LEU A 78 -13.98 -9.15 0.02
N CYS A 79 -14.59 -8.18 -0.66
CA CYS A 79 -13.85 -7.12 -1.34
C CYS A 79 -13.09 -6.23 -0.35
N GLY A 80 -13.71 -5.87 0.77
CA GLY A 80 -13.10 -5.12 1.85
C GLY A 80 -11.90 -5.84 2.45
N TYR A 81 -12.01 -7.15 2.68
CA TYR A 81 -10.90 -7.98 3.15
C TYR A 81 -9.70 -7.97 2.19
N ILE A 82 -9.94 -8.17 0.90
CA ILE A 82 -8.86 -8.12 -0.12
C ILE A 82 -8.22 -6.74 -0.19
N ALA A 83 -9.03 -5.67 -0.19
CA ALA A 83 -8.53 -4.31 -0.21
C ALA A 83 -7.64 -4.01 1.01
N ASN A 84 -8.08 -4.42 2.21
CA ASN A 84 -7.32 -4.24 3.44
C ASN A 84 -6.03 -5.07 3.46
N LYS A 85 -6.07 -6.33 3.02
CA LYS A 85 -4.87 -7.17 2.90
C LYS A 85 -3.85 -6.58 1.94
N LYS A 86 -4.31 -6.08 0.78
CA LYS A 86 -3.46 -5.37 -0.18
C LYS A 86 -2.85 -4.10 0.42
N LYS A 87 -3.66 -3.28 1.11
CA LYS A 87 -3.20 -2.07 1.79
C LYS A 87 -2.15 -2.39 2.86
N ALA A 88 -2.36 -3.42 3.67
CA ALA A 88 -1.40 -3.85 4.68
C ALA A 88 -0.07 -4.30 4.05
N ALA A 89 -0.13 -5.08 2.96
CA ALA A 89 1.07 -5.50 2.22
C ALA A 89 1.83 -4.29 1.63
N HIS A 90 1.11 -3.33 1.06
CA HIS A 90 1.66 -2.08 0.55
C HIS A 90 2.39 -1.28 1.65
N THR A 91 1.73 -1.08 2.80
CA THR A 91 2.34 -0.41 3.96
C THR A 91 3.58 -1.14 4.45
N GLN A 92 3.56 -2.47 4.47
CA GLN A 92 4.70 -3.27 4.91
C GLN A 92 5.92 -3.11 3.98
N ILE A 93 5.71 -3.10 2.66
CA ILE A 93 6.79 -2.85 1.69
C ILE A 93 7.39 -1.46 1.90
N VAL A 94 6.55 -0.44 2.04
CA VAL A 94 7.03 0.94 2.27
C VAL A 94 7.79 1.06 3.59
N LYS A 95 7.35 0.35 4.63
CA LYS A 95 8.09 0.27 5.90
C LYS A 95 9.48 -0.34 5.72
N GLN A 96 9.62 -1.41 4.93
CA GLN A 96 10.93 -2.01 4.60
C GLN A 96 11.81 -1.02 3.83
N MET A 97 11.24 -0.26 2.89
CA MET A 97 11.97 0.79 2.17
C MET A 97 12.49 1.88 3.11
N TYR A 98 11.69 2.31 4.09
CA TYR A 98 12.14 3.26 5.13
C TYR A 98 13.29 2.69 5.95
N GLN A 99 13.15 1.45 6.45
CA GLN A 99 14.17 0.79 7.27
C GLN A 99 15.50 0.66 6.52
N TYR A 100 15.46 0.12 5.30
CA TYR A 100 16.65 -0.02 4.47
C TYR A 100 17.30 1.32 4.14
N THR A 101 16.51 2.37 3.95
CA THR A 101 17.03 3.73 3.73
C THR A 101 17.74 4.27 4.97
N GLU A 102 17.18 4.11 6.16
CA GLU A 102 17.82 4.54 7.41
C GLU A 102 19.11 3.78 7.71
N GLU A 103 19.21 2.52 7.29
CA GLU A 103 20.42 1.72 7.45
C GLU A 103 21.50 2.09 6.42
N MET A 104 21.08 2.40 5.19
CA MET A 104 21.99 2.55 4.05
C MET A 104 22.17 3.99 3.56
N TYR A 105 21.56 5.01 4.17
CA TYR A 105 21.57 6.38 3.63
C TYR A 105 22.98 6.94 3.38
N ALA A 106 23.96 6.49 4.16
CA ALA A 106 25.36 6.93 4.08
C ALA A 106 26.11 6.30 2.89
N ASP A 107 25.58 5.24 2.28
CA ASP A 107 26.11 4.66 1.05
C ASP A 107 25.78 5.61 -0.12
N SER A 108 26.81 6.14 -0.77
CA SER A 108 26.65 7.07 -1.88
C SER A 108 26.08 6.43 -3.15
N GLU A 109 26.15 5.11 -3.25
CA GLU A 109 25.59 4.31 -4.35
C GLU A 109 24.18 3.78 -4.00
N LEU A 110 23.57 4.21 -2.89
CA LEU A 110 22.17 3.90 -2.60
C LEU A 110 21.25 4.56 -3.63
N THR A 111 20.54 3.72 -4.38
CA THR A 111 19.57 4.12 -5.40
C THR A 111 18.22 3.43 -5.17
N LEU A 112 17.18 3.91 -5.83
CA LEU A 112 15.87 3.25 -5.80
C LEU A 112 15.96 1.80 -6.31
N TYR A 113 16.80 1.54 -7.32
CA TYR A 113 17.09 0.19 -7.80
C TYR A 113 17.58 -0.74 -6.68
N ARG A 114 18.56 -0.33 -5.88
CA ARG A 114 19.07 -1.16 -4.77
C ARG A 114 18.01 -1.39 -3.69
N VAL A 115 17.13 -0.43 -3.45
CA VAL A 115 15.98 -0.61 -2.55
C VAL A 115 14.99 -1.60 -3.13
N ALA A 116 14.76 -1.55 -4.44
CA ALA A 116 13.90 -2.47 -5.18
C ALA A 116 14.39 -3.92 -5.07
N GLU A 117 15.70 -4.12 -5.24
CA GLU A 117 16.35 -5.42 -5.02
C GLU A 117 16.15 -5.91 -3.59
N HIS A 118 16.37 -5.05 -2.59
CA HIS A 118 16.22 -5.40 -1.18
C HIS A 118 14.80 -5.84 -0.82
N VAL A 119 13.77 -5.17 -1.35
CA VAL A 119 12.36 -5.52 -1.09
C VAL A 119 11.80 -6.53 -2.10
N GLU A 120 12.64 -7.06 -3.00
CA GLU A 120 12.29 -8.04 -4.03
C GLU A 120 11.08 -7.62 -4.90
N ARG A 121 11.07 -6.35 -5.33
CA ARG A 121 9.99 -5.82 -6.18
C ARG A 121 10.56 -5.00 -7.34
N PRO A 122 9.85 -4.91 -8.48
CA PRO A 122 10.28 -4.08 -9.59
C PRO A 122 10.42 -2.61 -9.17
N GLU A 123 11.48 -1.95 -9.64
CA GLU A 123 11.78 -0.55 -9.31
C GLU A 123 10.60 0.40 -9.64
N LYS A 124 10.00 0.23 -10.82
CA LYS A 124 8.83 1.02 -11.24
C LYS A 124 7.66 0.86 -10.27
N TYR A 125 7.43 -0.36 -9.77
CA TYR A 125 6.35 -0.64 -8.82
C TYR A 125 6.60 0.07 -7.49
N ILE A 126 7.81 -0.04 -6.92
CA ILE A 126 8.09 0.60 -5.63
C ILE A 126 8.17 2.12 -5.72
N SER A 127 8.57 2.68 -6.88
CA SER A 127 8.52 4.12 -7.13
C SER A 127 7.11 4.67 -6.99
N GLN A 128 6.16 4.03 -7.70
CA GLN A 128 4.76 4.40 -7.66
C GLN A 128 4.15 4.13 -6.28
N LEU A 129 4.39 2.94 -5.72
CA LEU A 129 3.87 2.55 -4.42
C LEU A 129 4.31 3.50 -3.31
N PHE A 130 5.60 3.84 -3.27
CA PHE A 130 6.14 4.75 -2.24
C PHE A 130 5.46 6.11 -2.31
N LYS A 131 5.28 6.66 -3.53
CA LYS A 131 4.56 7.92 -3.71
C LYS A 131 3.08 7.83 -3.35
N GLU A 132 2.40 6.76 -3.73
CA GLU A 132 0.98 6.54 -3.40
C GLU A 132 0.74 6.46 -1.89
N VAL A 133 1.64 5.82 -1.15
CA VAL A 133 1.51 5.61 0.30
C VAL A 133 2.01 6.82 1.10
N THR A 134 3.11 7.46 0.68
CA THR A 134 3.79 8.51 1.46
C THR A 134 3.48 9.93 1.00
N GLY A 135 2.97 10.09 -0.23
CA GLY A 135 2.76 11.38 -0.88
C GLY A 135 4.02 12.02 -1.47
N VAL A 136 5.21 11.43 -1.29
CA VAL A 136 6.49 11.99 -1.78
C VAL A 136 7.26 11.00 -2.64
N ASN A 137 8.15 11.48 -3.50
CA ASN A 137 9.02 10.58 -4.26
C ASN A 137 10.13 10.02 -3.36
N TYR A 138 10.57 8.80 -3.64
CA TYR A 138 11.65 8.16 -2.87
C TYR A 138 12.96 8.97 -2.85
N SER A 139 13.33 9.58 -3.99
CA SER A 139 14.54 10.42 -4.07
C SER A 139 14.50 11.61 -3.11
N ASP A 140 13.33 12.22 -2.95
CA ASP A 140 13.13 13.36 -2.05
C ASP A 140 13.20 12.90 -0.60
N HIS A 141 12.66 11.71 -0.30
CA HIS A 141 12.80 11.07 1.01
C HIS A 141 14.26 10.78 1.36
N LEU A 142 15.04 10.16 0.47
CA LEU A 142 16.47 9.89 0.71
C LEU A 142 17.25 11.18 0.96
N VAL A 143 17.01 12.22 0.15
CA VAL A 143 17.64 13.54 0.37
C VAL A 143 17.28 14.07 1.76
N LYS A 144 16.00 14.00 2.16
CA LYS A 144 15.56 14.45 3.48
C LYS A 144 16.29 13.71 4.61
N VAL A 145 16.36 12.37 4.56
CA VAL A 145 17.08 11.55 5.56
C VAL A 145 18.54 12.00 5.67
N ARG A 146 19.24 12.12 4.53
CA ARG A 146 20.64 12.56 4.51
C ARG A 146 20.81 13.97 5.09
N MET A 147 19.90 14.90 4.78
CA MET A 147 19.97 16.27 5.31
C MET A 147 19.66 16.34 6.81
N ASP A 148 18.69 15.57 7.31
CA ASP A 148 18.36 15.51 8.74
C ASP A 148 19.57 14.98 9.53
N ARG A 149 20.23 13.92 9.02
CA ARG A 149 21.47 13.39 9.60
C ARG A 149 22.62 14.41 9.53
N ALA A 150 22.75 15.12 8.43
CA ALA A 150 23.76 16.18 8.29
C ALA A 150 23.52 17.33 9.27
N ALA A 151 22.27 17.75 9.49
CA ALA A 151 21.93 18.80 10.45
C ALA A 151 22.33 18.40 11.89
N VAL A 152 22.16 17.13 12.26
CA VAL A 152 22.66 16.61 13.55
C VAL A 152 24.19 16.68 13.62
N LEU A 153 24.89 16.19 12.60
CA LEU A 153 26.36 16.22 12.54
C LEU A 153 26.93 17.64 12.49
N LEU A 154 26.22 18.61 11.91
CA LEU A 154 26.67 20.00 11.83
C LEU A 154 26.68 20.72 13.18
N ARG A 155 25.92 20.23 14.17
CA ARG A 155 25.98 20.73 15.56
C ARG A 155 27.22 20.23 16.30
N ASP A 156 27.86 19.19 15.77
CA ASP A 156 29.10 18.65 16.28
C ASP A 156 30.29 19.26 15.52
N SER A 157 31.15 19.99 16.23
CA SER A 157 32.28 20.70 15.63
C SER A 157 33.44 19.78 15.21
N ARG A 158 33.36 18.47 15.51
CA ARG A 158 34.43 17.50 15.20
C ARG A 158 34.63 17.24 13.71
N TYR A 159 33.61 17.44 12.89
CA TYR A 159 33.68 17.15 11.45
C TYR A 159 33.65 18.44 10.62
N THR A 160 34.43 18.49 9.55
CA THR A 160 34.33 19.52 8.51
C THR A 160 33.07 19.32 7.68
N VAL A 161 32.65 20.35 6.95
CA VAL A 161 31.48 20.27 6.06
C VAL A 161 31.69 19.24 4.94
N ASP A 162 32.92 19.07 4.47
CA ASP A 162 33.27 18.10 3.44
C ASP A 162 33.22 16.66 3.97
N GLU A 163 33.71 16.41 5.19
CA GLU A 163 33.59 15.10 5.86
C GLU A 163 32.13 14.74 6.13
N ILE A 164 31.31 15.69 6.59
CA ILE A 164 29.88 15.45 6.79
C ILE A 164 29.20 15.04 5.48
N ALA A 165 29.55 15.67 4.36
CA ALA A 165 28.99 15.30 3.06
C ALA A 165 29.27 13.82 2.73
N ALA A 166 30.50 13.35 2.95
CA ALA A 166 30.86 11.95 2.77
C ALA A 166 30.12 11.03 3.75
N LEU A 167 30.04 11.40 5.03
CA LEU A 167 29.36 10.63 6.08
C LEU A 167 27.86 10.47 5.85
N VAL A 168 27.22 11.38 5.10
CA VAL A 168 25.80 11.28 4.74
C VAL A 168 25.58 10.81 3.30
N GLY A 169 26.58 10.23 2.65
CA GLY A 169 26.43 9.56 1.35
C GLY A 169 26.44 10.48 0.14
N TYR A 170 27.12 11.62 0.19
CA TYR A 170 27.38 12.45 -0.99
C TYR A 170 28.81 12.27 -1.50
N ASN A 171 28.95 11.88 -2.77
CA ASN A 171 30.24 11.82 -3.48
C ASN A 171 30.85 13.22 -3.76
N SER A 172 30.04 14.28 -3.65
CA SER A 172 30.50 15.65 -3.87
C SER A 172 29.94 16.58 -2.81
N SER A 173 30.85 17.25 -2.10
CA SER A 173 30.51 18.25 -1.11
C SER A 173 29.88 19.52 -1.73
N HIS A 174 30.10 19.79 -3.01
CA HIS A 174 29.39 20.86 -3.74
C HIS A 174 27.90 20.53 -3.88
N SER A 175 27.59 19.30 -4.32
CA SER A 175 26.21 18.81 -4.45
C SER A 175 25.50 18.77 -3.09
N PHE A 176 26.19 18.33 -2.04
CA PHE A 176 25.71 18.39 -0.66
C PHE A 176 25.33 19.81 -0.24
N ARG A 177 26.25 20.78 -0.37
CA ARG A 177 26.00 22.18 0.03
C ARG A 177 24.79 22.78 -0.70
N ARG A 178 24.62 22.51 -2.00
CA ARG A 178 23.45 22.95 -2.77
C ARG A 178 22.16 22.31 -2.27
N ALA A 179 22.16 20.99 -2.06
CA ALA A 179 20.99 20.26 -1.58
C ALA A 179 20.57 20.73 -0.17
N PHE A 180 21.53 20.89 0.73
CA PHE A 180 21.30 21.36 2.09
C PHE A 180 20.70 22.76 2.09
N LYS A 181 21.32 23.72 1.38
CA LYS A 181 20.80 25.09 1.29
C LYS A 181 19.40 25.14 0.68
N ARG A 182 19.12 24.32 -0.32
CA ARG A 182 17.79 24.24 -0.93
C ARG A 182 16.73 23.76 0.06
N LEU A 183 17.07 22.79 0.92
CA LEU A 183 16.13 22.21 1.87
C LEU A 183 15.94 23.07 3.13
N THR A 184 17.02 23.66 3.65
CA THR A 184 17.02 24.38 4.93
C THR A 184 16.96 25.89 4.79
N GLY A 185 17.18 26.43 3.60
CA GLY A 185 17.25 27.88 3.31
C GLY A 185 18.64 28.50 3.52
N ILE A 186 19.53 27.85 4.27
CA ILE A 186 20.87 28.39 4.62
C ILE A 186 22.00 27.40 4.34
N SER A 187 23.23 27.91 4.21
CA SER A 187 24.38 27.04 3.96
C SER A 187 24.72 26.15 5.17
N PRO A 188 25.35 24.97 4.98
CA PRO A 188 25.80 24.15 6.10
C PRO A 188 26.69 24.89 7.10
N SER A 189 27.61 25.74 6.60
CA SER A 189 28.49 26.55 7.46
C SER A 189 27.71 27.57 8.29
N THR A 190 26.71 28.21 7.69
CA THR A 190 25.81 29.14 8.41
C THR A 190 24.97 28.39 9.44
N TYR A 191 24.45 27.22 9.08
CA TYR A 191 23.65 26.38 9.98
C TYR A 191 24.44 25.96 11.22
N ARG A 192 25.72 25.59 11.04
CA ARG A 192 26.64 25.29 12.15
C ARG A 192 26.80 26.48 13.09
N GLN A 193 27.03 27.67 12.55
CA GLN A 193 27.21 28.88 13.37
C GLN A 193 25.96 29.23 14.18
N SER A 194 24.76 29.04 13.60
CA SER A 194 23.49 29.34 14.29
C SER A 194 23.11 28.40 15.44
N GLY A 195 23.77 27.25 15.58
CA GLY A 195 23.50 26.29 16.67
C GLY A 195 24.43 26.40 17.87
N THR A 196 25.24 27.46 17.95
CA THR A 196 26.31 27.63 18.96
C THR A 196 25.93 28.63 20.08
N GLU A 197 24.64 28.83 20.34
CA GLU A 197 24.15 29.56 21.53
C GLU A 197 23.90 28.61 22.71
#